data_AF-A0A3D5DR82-F1
#
_entry.id   AF-A0A3D5DR82-F1
#
_cell.length_a   1.000
_cell.length_b   1.000
_cell.length_c   1.000
_cell.angle_alpha   90.00
_cell.angle_beta   90.00
_cell.angle_gamma   90.00
#
_symmetry.space_group_name_H-M   'P 1'
#
loop_
_entity.id
_entity.type
_entity.pdbx_description
1 polymer ?
#
loop_
_entity_poly.entity_id
_entity_poly.type
_entity_poly.pdbx_seq_one_letter_code
_entity_poly.pdbx_strand_id
1 'polypeptide(L)'
;MQFEQYRTDEPVDAVVASLSLHHVADPGLVLDRVAAVLKPGGSLVVLEWGWENLDERTARWCFRHQLRPAGEPGTWLDSLRTEWAASGLAWEDFCRNWADGHGLHQAAAIRRTLAGRFQARHQSTGPYYFPELADADMAAEQSAIDAGEITAGCLRYAGVR
;
A
#
# COMPACT_ATOMS: atom_id res chain seq x y z
N MET A 1 -4.82 -19.02 12.30
CA MET A 1 -5.23 -19.27 10.90
C MET A 1 -4.71 -18.12 10.08
N GLN A 2 -4.00 -18.38 8.99
CA GLN A 2 -3.56 -17.33 8.07
C GLN A 2 -4.79 -16.65 7.45
N PHE A 3 -4.79 -15.32 7.34
CA PHE A 3 -5.92 -14.56 6.77
C PHE A 3 -6.30 -15.08 5.38
N GLU A 4 -5.29 -15.47 4.61
CA GLU A 4 -5.39 -16.00 3.26
C GLU A 4 -6.18 -17.31 3.17
N GLN A 5 -6.35 -18.02 4.30
CA GLN A 5 -7.05 -19.30 4.37
C GLN A 5 -8.51 -19.15 4.83
N TYR A 6 -8.94 -17.93 5.18
CA TYR A 6 -10.30 -17.67 5.66
C TYR A 6 -11.35 -18.16 4.64
N ARG A 7 -12.42 -18.76 5.16
CA ARG A 7 -13.59 -19.19 4.40
C ARG A 7 -14.84 -18.66 5.07
N THR A 8 -15.80 -18.25 4.25
CA THR A 8 -17.15 -17.88 4.66
C THR A 8 -18.13 -18.95 4.17
N ASP A 9 -19.15 -19.24 4.96
CA ASP A 9 -20.22 -20.19 4.61
C ASP A 9 -21.23 -19.55 3.64
N GLU A 10 -21.36 -18.22 3.67
CA GLU A 10 -22.26 -17.45 2.80
C GLU A 10 -21.50 -16.42 1.94
N PRO A 11 -21.92 -16.17 0.69
CA PRO A 11 -21.35 -15.11 -0.14
C PRO A 11 -21.58 -13.71 0.46
N VAL A 12 -20.59 -12.83 0.31
CA VAL A 12 -20.61 -11.46 0.84
C VAL A 12 -20.91 -10.42 -0.25
N ASP A 13 -21.49 -9.29 0.15
CA ASP A 13 -21.79 -8.17 -0.75
C ASP A 13 -20.54 -7.33 -1.09
N ALA A 14 -19.58 -7.26 -0.15
CA ALA A 14 -18.33 -6.55 -0.34
C ALA A 14 -17.15 -7.17 0.41
N VAL A 15 -15.96 -6.95 -0.12
CA VAL A 15 -14.68 -7.24 0.53
C VAL A 15 -13.84 -5.97 0.53
N VAL A 16 -13.19 -5.68 1.66
CA VAL A 16 -12.26 -4.56 1.80
C VAL A 16 -10.87 -5.12 2.09
N ALA A 17 -9.91 -4.83 1.21
CA ALA A 17 -8.50 -5.05 1.44
C ALA A 17 -7.84 -3.71 1.76
N SER A 18 -7.29 -3.58 2.96
CA SER A 18 -6.63 -2.36 3.42
C SER A 18 -5.25 -2.74 3.93
N LEU A 19 -4.22 -2.34 3.18
CA LEU A 19 -2.82 -2.58 3.49
C LEU A 19 -2.51 -4.06 3.73
N SER A 20 -3.09 -4.95 2.93
CA SER A 20 -2.96 -6.40 3.11
C SER A 20 -2.42 -7.11 1.89
N LEU A 21 -2.81 -6.72 0.68
CA LEU A 21 -2.43 -7.43 -0.55
C LEU A 21 -0.94 -7.31 -0.88
N HIS A 22 -0.24 -6.30 -0.36
CA HIS A 22 1.20 -6.22 -0.53
C HIS A 22 2.00 -7.19 0.35
N HIS A 23 1.38 -7.83 1.34
CA HIS A 23 2.02 -8.81 2.23
C HIS A 23 1.67 -10.28 1.93
N VAL A 24 0.60 -10.55 1.18
CA VAL A 24 0.17 -11.92 0.91
C VAL A 24 1.17 -12.63 -0.01
N ALA A 25 1.34 -13.94 0.16
CA ALA A 25 2.30 -14.70 -0.64
C ALA A 25 1.97 -14.76 -2.15
N ASP A 26 0.68 -14.72 -2.51
CA ASP A 26 0.21 -14.69 -3.90
C ASP A 26 -1.05 -13.84 -4.03
N PRO A 27 -0.94 -12.59 -4.51
CA PRO A 27 -2.08 -11.71 -4.70
C PRO A 27 -3.10 -12.25 -5.71
N GLY A 28 -2.67 -13.05 -6.70
CA GLY A 28 -3.55 -13.67 -7.68
C GLY A 28 -4.48 -14.67 -7.02
N LEU A 29 -3.90 -15.61 -6.25
CA LEU A 29 -4.66 -16.61 -5.52
C LEU A 29 -5.61 -15.99 -4.49
N VAL A 30 -5.16 -14.95 -3.78
CA VAL A 30 -6.02 -14.23 -2.82
C VAL A 30 -7.17 -13.53 -3.54
N LEU A 31 -6.91 -12.86 -4.67
CA LEU A 31 -7.97 -12.19 -5.42
C LEU A 31 -8.94 -13.16 -6.10
N ASP A 32 -8.51 -14.36 -6.48
CA ASP A 32 -9.40 -15.44 -6.94
C ASP A 32 -10.35 -15.88 -5.82
N ARG A 33 -9.85 -15.98 -4.58
CA ARG A 33 -10.68 -16.28 -3.40
C ARG A 33 -11.68 -15.16 -3.11
N VAL A 34 -11.22 -13.90 -3.18
CA VAL A 34 -12.10 -12.74 -3.02
C VAL A 34 -13.23 -12.75 -4.06
N ALA A 35 -12.89 -13.00 -5.33
CA ALA A 35 -13.90 -13.14 -6.38
C ALA A 35 -14.88 -14.28 -6.10
N ALA A 36 -14.41 -15.42 -5.59
CA ALA A 36 -15.27 -16.56 -5.29
C ALA A 36 -16.28 -16.31 -4.16
N VAL A 37 -15.91 -15.54 -3.12
CA VAL A 37 -16.80 -15.24 -1.98
C VAL A 37 -17.75 -14.09 -2.24
N LEU A 38 -17.47 -13.23 -3.24
CA LEU A 38 -18.37 -12.15 -3.61
C LEU A 38 -19.60 -12.68 -4.35
N LYS A 39 -20.78 -12.17 -3.97
CA LYS A 39 -22.01 -12.32 -4.77
C LYS A 39 -21.80 -11.75 -6.18
N PRO A 40 -22.57 -12.19 -7.20
CA PRO A 40 -22.63 -11.52 -8.49
C PRO A 40 -22.91 -10.02 -8.32
N GLY A 41 -22.09 -9.14 -8.89
CA GLY A 41 -22.18 -7.69 -8.71
C GLY A 41 -21.65 -7.16 -7.36
N GLY A 42 -21.12 -8.03 -6.49
CA GLY A 42 -20.45 -7.64 -5.25
C GLY A 42 -19.18 -6.83 -5.51
N SER A 43 -18.79 -6.02 -4.53
CA SER A 43 -17.71 -5.03 -4.68
C SER A 43 -16.43 -5.41 -3.92
N LEU A 44 -15.29 -5.16 -4.54
CA LEU A 44 -13.99 -5.16 -3.88
C LEU A 44 -13.50 -3.72 -3.75
N VAL A 45 -13.15 -3.30 -2.54
CA VAL A 45 -12.46 -2.04 -2.26
C VAL A 45 -11.03 -2.33 -1.80
N VAL A 46 -10.06 -1.63 -2.37
CA VAL A 46 -8.64 -1.83 -2.13
C VAL A 46 -7.97 -0.50 -1.80
N LEU A 47 -7.27 -0.46 -0.67
CA LEU A 47 -6.39 0.61 -0.24
C LEU A 47 -5.02 -0.01 0.00
N GLU A 48 -4.05 0.22 -0.88
CA GLU A 48 -2.76 -0.47 -0.81
C GLU A 48 -1.59 0.49 -0.90
N TRP A 49 -0.52 0.15 -0.20
CA TRP A 49 0.74 0.86 -0.30
C TRP A 49 1.47 0.44 -1.57
N GLY A 50 1.82 1.42 -2.42
CA GLY A 50 2.81 1.24 -3.47
C GLY A 50 4.18 1.63 -2.93
N TRP A 51 4.91 0.67 -2.35
CA TRP A 51 6.26 0.94 -1.84
C TRP A 51 7.18 1.49 -2.93
N GLU A 52 6.95 1.11 -4.19
CA GLU A 52 7.70 1.62 -5.34
C GLU A 52 7.51 3.13 -5.59
N ASN A 53 6.45 3.72 -5.02
CA ASN A 53 6.17 5.16 -5.11
C ASN A 53 6.86 5.96 -4.00
N LEU A 54 7.45 5.30 -2.99
CA LEU A 54 8.36 5.98 -2.06
C LEU A 54 9.71 6.17 -2.76
N ASP A 55 9.74 7.04 -3.78
CA ASP A 55 10.98 7.45 -4.44
C ASP A 55 11.84 8.31 -3.50
N GLU A 56 13.10 8.57 -3.88
CA GLU A 56 14.02 9.30 -3.00
C GLU A 56 13.50 10.71 -2.67
N ARG A 57 12.81 11.36 -3.62
CA ARG A 57 12.23 12.69 -3.41
C ARG A 57 11.15 12.66 -2.34
N THR A 58 10.24 11.69 -2.44
CA THR A 58 9.14 11.45 -1.51
C THR A 58 9.68 11.05 -0.13
N ALA A 59 10.65 10.14 -0.07
CA ALA A 59 11.30 9.75 1.18
C ALA A 59 11.97 10.94 1.87
N ARG A 60 12.73 11.74 1.13
CA ARG A 60 13.35 12.97 1.65
C ARG A 60 12.32 14.02 2.08
N TRP A 61 11.16 14.09 1.42
CA TRP A 61 10.07 14.94 1.88
C TRP A 61 9.54 14.47 3.24
N CYS A 62 9.27 13.17 3.40
CA CYS A 62 8.86 12.63 4.69
C CYS A 62 9.91 12.86 5.79
N PHE A 63 11.20 12.68 5.48
CA PHE A 63 12.27 12.83 6.48
C PHE A 63 12.55 14.27 6.90
N ARG A 64 11.97 15.28 6.24
CA ARG A 64 12.00 16.67 6.72
C ARG A 64 10.97 16.96 7.81
N HIS A 65 9.95 16.11 7.91
CA HIS A 65 8.92 16.19 8.94
C HIS A 65 9.39 15.53 10.24
N GLN A 66 8.70 15.84 11.33
CA GLN A 66 8.87 15.12 12.58
C GLN A 66 8.23 13.74 12.43
N LEU A 67 9.05 12.71 12.25
CA LEU A 67 8.56 11.33 12.21
C LEU A 67 8.07 10.89 13.58
N ARG A 68 7.00 10.09 13.61
CA ARG A 68 6.62 9.37 14.81
C ARG A 68 7.72 8.39 15.20
N PRO A 69 8.02 8.23 16.51
CA PRO A 69 9.11 7.36 16.95
C PRO A 69 8.87 5.89 16.58
N ALA A 70 9.93 5.20 16.17
CA ALA A 70 9.88 3.76 16.00
C ALA A 70 9.43 3.05 17.29
N GLY A 71 8.53 2.07 17.15
CA GLY A 71 8.03 1.24 18.25
C GLY A 71 6.61 1.57 18.71
N GLU A 72 6.02 2.67 18.22
CA GLU A 72 4.56 2.84 18.28
C GLU A 72 3.89 1.89 17.27
N PRO A 73 2.76 1.23 17.62
CA PRO A 73 2.04 0.38 16.68
C PRO A 73 1.72 1.10 15.38
N GLY A 74 2.13 0.53 14.25
CA GLY A 74 1.89 1.08 12.92
C GLY A 74 2.98 2.04 12.40
N THR A 75 3.98 2.39 13.21
CA THR A 75 5.13 3.21 12.78
C THR A 75 6.25 2.37 12.18
N TRP A 76 6.85 2.86 11.09
CA TRP A 76 7.90 2.13 10.35
C TRP A 76 8.90 3.05 9.65
N LEU A 77 8.52 4.30 9.36
CA LEU A 77 9.29 5.19 8.50
C LEU A 77 10.58 5.69 9.18
N ASP A 78 10.60 5.84 10.50
CA ASP A 78 11.81 6.19 11.25
C ASP A 78 12.85 5.06 11.28
N SER A 79 12.40 3.81 11.41
CA SER A 79 13.27 2.62 11.29
C SER A 79 13.86 2.53 9.89
N LEU A 80 13.03 2.67 8.85
CA LEU A 80 13.46 2.68 7.46
C LEU A 80 14.52 3.75 7.19
N ARG A 81 14.33 4.97 7.71
CA ARG A 81 15.29 6.08 7.61
C ARG A 81 16.64 5.72 8.23
N THR A 82 16.61 5.10 9.41
CA THR A 82 17.80 4.70 10.16
C THR A 82 18.55 3.57 9.44
N GLU A 83 17.82 2.56 8.96
CA GLU A 83 18.37 1.45 8.16
C GLU A 83 18.99 1.94 6.86
N TRP A 84 18.34 2.87 6.16
CA TRP A 84 18.89 3.45 4.94
C TRP A 84 20.22 4.17 5.22
N ALA A 85 20.25 5.02 6.25
CA ALA A 85 21.46 5.75 6.64
C ALA A 85 22.61 4.81 7.02
N ALA A 86 22.32 3.70 7.70
CA ALA A 86 23.31 2.70 8.09
C ALA A 86 23.80 1.84 6.91
N SER A 87 22.97 1.65 5.87
CA SER A 87 23.29 0.81 4.72
C SER A 87 24.39 1.37 3.82
N GLY A 88 24.51 2.70 3.74
CA GLY A 88 25.39 3.38 2.78
C GLY A 88 24.97 3.23 1.31
N LEU A 89 23.80 2.65 1.03
CA LEU A 89 23.28 2.43 -0.32
C LEU A 89 22.57 3.67 -0.87
N ALA A 90 22.50 3.76 -2.21
CA ALA A 90 21.56 4.66 -2.86
C ALA A 90 20.12 4.28 -2.48
N TRP A 91 19.21 5.27 -2.41
CA TRP A 91 17.83 5.05 -1.97
C TRP A 91 17.13 3.93 -2.76
N GLU A 92 17.30 3.94 -4.08
CA GLU A 92 16.64 2.99 -4.97
C GLU A 92 17.06 1.54 -4.70
N ASP A 93 18.35 1.30 -4.48
CA ASP A 93 18.90 -0.02 -4.15
C ASP A 93 18.48 -0.45 -2.75
N PHE A 94 18.55 0.46 -1.77
CA PHE A 94 18.10 0.20 -0.42
C PHE A 94 16.62 -0.18 -0.38
N CYS A 95 15.76 0.64 -0.99
CA CYS A 95 14.31 0.47 -0.95
C CYS A 95 13.87 -0.84 -1.62
N ARG A 96 14.48 -1.19 -2.77
CA ARG A 96 14.26 -2.50 -3.41
C ARG A 96 14.65 -3.66 -2.50
N ASN A 97 15.88 -3.66 -1.97
CA ASN A 97 16.37 -4.73 -1.12
C ASN A 97 15.54 -4.88 0.15
N TRP A 98 15.13 -3.75 0.73
CA TRP A 98 14.26 -3.71 1.90
C TRP A 98 12.88 -4.32 1.58
N ALA A 99 12.26 -3.91 0.48
CA ALA A 99 10.96 -4.44 0.06
C ALA A 99 11.02 -5.94 -0.27
N ASP A 100 12.07 -6.39 -0.97
CA ASP A 100 12.30 -7.81 -1.28
C ASP A 100 12.51 -8.64 0.00
N GLY A 101 13.30 -8.13 0.95
CA GLY A 101 13.52 -8.77 2.26
C GLY A 101 12.25 -8.91 3.09
N HIS A 102 11.27 -8.02 2.88
CA HIS A 102 9.95 -8.07 3.50
C HIS A 102 8.89 -8.78 2.65
N GLY A 103 9.26 -9.27 1.46
CA GLY A 103 8.35 -9.96 0.53
C GLY A 103 7.23 -9.08 0.00
N LEU A 104 7.46 -7.77 -0.18
CA LEU A 104 6.41 -6.82 -0.52
C LEU A 104 6.09 -6.78 -2.01
N HIS A 105 4.81 -6.93 -2.37
CA HIS A 105 4.37 -6.72 -3.74
C HIS A 105 4.26 -5.24 -4.08
N GLN A 106 4.70 -4.88 -5.29
CA GLN A 106 4.47 -3.56 -5.88
C GLN A 106 2.97 -3.33 -6.13
N ALA A 107 2.49 -2.12 -5.89
CA ALA A 107 1.12 -1.73 -6.21
C ALA A 107 0.83 -1.89 -7.72
N ALA A 108 1.80 -1.67 -8.59
CA ALA A 108 1.67 -1.91 -10.03
C ALA A 108 1.36 -3.39 -10.36
N ALA A 109 1.94 -4.34 -9.62
CA ALA A 109 1.65 -5.76 -9.77
C ALA A 109 0.24 -6.10 -9.28
N ILE A 110 -0.13 -5.61 -8.09
CA ILE A 110 -1.47 -5.77 -7.52
C ILE A 110 -2.53 -5.23 -8.49
N ARG A 111 -2.31 -4.03 -9.05
CA ARG A 111 -3.21 -3.39 -10.02
C ARG A 111 -3.42 -4.24 -11.28
N ARG A 112 -2.38 -4.88 -11.81
CA ARG A 112 -2.52 -5.80 -12.97
C ARG A 112 -3.37 -7.00 -12.60
N THR A 113 -3.15 -7.57 -11.41
CA THR A 113 -3.91 -8.72 -10.91
C THR A 113 -5.39 -8.39 -10.70
N LEU A 114 -5.70 -7.18 -10.20
CA LEU A 114 -7.05 -6.65 -10.09
C LEU A 114 -7.73 -6.49 -11.45
N ALA A 115 -7.05 -5.86 -12.41
CA ALA A 115 -7.59 -5.61 -13.75
C ALA A 115 -7.95 -6.89 -14.52
N GLY A 116 -7.30 -8.02 -14.20
CA GLY A 116 -7.64 -9.33 -14.79
C GLY A 116 -8.86 -10.02 -14.19
N ARG A 117 -9.44 -9.51 -13.09
CA ARG A 117 -10.47 -10.19 -12.29
C ARG A 117 -11.71 -9.35 -12.02
N PHE A 118 -11.56 -8.03 -11.95
CA PHE A 118 -12.62 -7.12 -11.55
C PHE A 118 -12.79 -6.01 -12.58
N GLN A 119 -14.05 -5.66 -12.86
CA GLN A 119 -14.36 -4.47 -13.63
C GLN A 119 -14.16 -3.24 -12.74
N ALA A 120 -13.12 -2.45 -13.03
CA ALA A 120 -12.82 -1.23 -12.29
C ALA A 120 -13.99 -0.23 -12.36
N ARG A 121 -14.39 0.28 -11.20
CA ARG A 121 -15.37 1.37 -11.03
C ARG A 121 -14.71 2.64 -10.52
N HIS A 122 -13.63 2.50 -9.76
CA HIS A 122 -12.81 3.60 -9.29
C HIS A 122 -11.34 3.19 -9.32
N GLN A 123 -10.47 4.11 -9.74
CA GLN A 123 -9.04 3.97 -9.57
C GLN A 123 -8.43 5.36 -9.38
N SER A 124 -7.70 5.55 -8.29
CA SER A 124 -6.95 6.76 -8.03
C SER A 124 -5.71 6.44 -7.20
N THR A 125 -4.86 7.44 -7.01
CA THR A 125 -3.81 7.41 -5.99
C THR A 125 -4.10 8.49 -4.94
N GLY A 126 -3.38 8.48 -3.81
CA GLY A 126 -3.46 9.58 -2.85
C GLY A 126 -2.51 9.43 -1.66
N PRO A 127 -2.71 10.29 -0.63
CA PRO A 127 -1.95 10.28 0.61
C PRO A 127 -1.87 8.91 1.28
N TYR A 128 -0.70 8.60 1.82
CA TYR A 128 -0.37 7.39 2.57
C TYR A 128 0.55 7.67 3.77
N TYR A 129 1.50 8.59 3.65
CA TYR A 129 2.59 8.77 4.61
C TYR A 129 2.21 9.62 5.82
N PHE A 130 1.15 10.44 5.75
CA PHE A 130 0.72 11.34 6.81
C PHE A 130 0.57 10.69 8.20
N PRO A 131 0.18 9.39 8.38
CA PRO A 131 0.13 8.79 9.71
C PRO A 131 1.50 8.70 10.38
N GLU A 132 2.59 8.64 9.61
CA GLU A 132 3.97 8.61 10.10
C GLU A 132 4.50 9.99 10.51
N LEU A 133 3.77 11.07 10.18
CA LEU A 133 4.20 12.45 10.38
C LEU A 133 3.48 13.05 11.59
N ALA A 134 4.24 13.54 12.57
CA ALA A 134 3.69 14.14 13.79
C ALA A 134 3.26 15.60 13.59
N ASP A 135 3.80 16.27 12.57
CA ASP A 135 3.64 17.70 12.27
C ASP A 135 2.95 17.98 10.93
N ALA A 136 2.49 16.94 10.22
CA ALA A 136 1.76 17.06 8.95
C ALA A 136 0.57 16.10 8.91
N ASP A 137 -0.52 16.53 8.28
CA ASP A 137 -1.74 15.74 8.14
C ASP A 137 -1.96 15.29 6.68
N MET A 138 -3.09 14.62 6.43
CA MET A 138 -3.47 14.15 5.10
C MET A 138 -3.59 15.30 4.07
N ALA A 139 -4.03 16.49 4.50
CA ALA A 139 -4.21 17.62 3.60
C ALA A 139 -2.86 18.23 3.18
N ALA A 140 -1.90 18.27 4.10
CA ALA A 140 -0.52 18.65 3.79
C ALA A 140 0.12 17.69 2.78
N GLU A 141 -0.01 16.37 2.98
CA GLU A 141 0.49 15.38 2.03
C GLU A 141 -0.22 15.49 0.67
N GLN A 142 -1.55 15.67 0.64
CA GLN A 142 -2.29 15.87 -0.61
C GLN A 142 -1.82 17.12 -1.36
N SER A 143 -1.56 18.22 -0.65
CA SER A 143 -1.06 19.45 -1.26
C SER A 143 0.32 19.26 -1.89
N ALA A 144 1.20 18.47 -1.26
CA ALA A 144 2.50 18.13 -1.80
C ALA A 144 2.40 17.23 -3.04
N ILE A 145 1.43 16.30 -3.08
CA ILE A 145 1.11 15.49 -4.26
C ILE A 145 0.62 16.39 -5.40
N ASP A 146 -0.33 17.28 -5.12
CA ASP A 146 -0.94 18.16 -6.12
C ASP A 146 0.07 19.17 -6.71
N ALA A 147 1.05 19.60 -5.90
CA ALA A 147 2.17 20.43 -6.32
C ALA A 147 3.27 19.67 -7.09
N GLY A 148 3.20 18.33 -7.15
CA GLY A 148 4.23 17.50 -7.78
C GLY A 148 5.53 17.39 -6.98
N GLU A 149 5.51 17.75 -5.69
CA GLU A 149 6.67 17.65 -4.80
C GLU A 149 6.97 16.21 -4.40
N ILE A 150 5.93 15.36 -4.33
CA ILE A 150 6.03 13.95 -3.97
C ILE A 150 5.15 13.07 -4.84
N THR A 151 5.44 11.78 -4.86
CA THR A 151 4.61 10.76 -5.51
C THR A 151 3.60 10.20 -4.51
N ALA A 152 2.34 10.04 -4.94
CA ALA A 152 1.29 9.47 -4.11
C ALA A 152 1.56 7.99 -3.75
N GLY A 153 1.61 7.69 -2.44
CA GLY A 153 1.97 6.36 -1.93
C GLY A 153 0.82 5.34 -1.90
N CYS A 154 -0.44 5.77 -1.90
CA CYS A 154 -1.59 4.87 -1.77
C CYS A 154 -2.24 4.61 -3.13
N LEU A 155 -2.38 3.33 -3.53
CA LEU A 155 -3.32 2.87 -4.55
C LEU A 155 -4.72 2.78 -3.94
N ARG A 156 -5.69 3.43 -4.56
CA ARG A 156 -7.12 3.35 -4.21
C ARG A 156 -7.89 2.76 -5.37
N TYR A 157 -8.59 1.66 -5.14
CA TYR A 157 -9.32 0.95 -6.19
C TYR A 157 -10.67 0.47 -5.67
N ALA A 158 -11.69 0.54 -6.53
CA ALA A 158 -12.94 -0.18 -6.33
C ALA A 158 -13.33 -0.88 -7.63
N GLY A 159 -13.75 -2.14 -7.53
CA GLY A 159 -14.16 -2.94 -8.67
C GLY A 159 -15.32 -3.86 -8.31
N VAL A 160 -16.03 -4.31 -9.34
CA VAL A 160 -17.12 -5.28 -9.21
C VAL A 160 -16.76 -6.57 -9.93
N ARG A 161 -17.26 -7.69 -9.41
CA ARG A 161 -17.17 -9.01 -10.04
C ARG A 161 -18.07 -9.09 -11.27
#